data_AF-A0A7C4IGY1-F1
#
_entry.id   AF-A0A7C4IGY1-F1
#
_cell.length_a   1.000
_cell.length_b   1.000
_cell.length_c   1.000
_cell.angle_alpha   90.00
_cell.angle_beta   90.00
_cell.angle_gamma   90.00
#
_symmetry.space_group_name_H-M   'P 1'
#
loop_
_entity.id
_entity.type
_entity.pdbx_description
1 polymer ?
#
loop_
_entity_poly.entity_id
_entity_poly.type
_entity_poly.pdbx_seq_one_letter_code
_entity_poly.pdbx_strand_id
1 'polypeptide(L)'
;MMRRTLYIFSLIFFCNNNYTQQISGTLQKWQSLIVTFTGPSTSETATSPNPFLDYRLNVTFTSPSDKKYVVPGYFAGDGNG
;
A
#
# COMPACT_ATOMS: atom_id res chain seq x y z
N MET A 1 -13.60 31.99 42.63
CA MET A 1 -14.42 30.76 42.68
C MET A 1 -15.26 30.70 41.41
N MET A 2 -14.87 29.87 40.44
CA MET A 2 -15.70 29.19 39.42
C MET A 2 -14.75 28.58 38.37
N ARG A 3 -14.47 27.29 38.55
CA ARG A 3 -13.71 26.45 37.63
C ARG A 3 -14.56 26.23 36.37
N ARG A 4 -14.11 26.71 35.22
CA ARG A 4 -14.68 26.35 33.92
C ARG A 4 -13.71 25.39 33.24
N THR A 5 -13.87 24.11 33.56
CA THR A 5 -13.15 23.03 32.89
C THR A 5 -13.72 22.88 31.48
N LEU A 6 -12.98 23.33 30.48
CA LEU A 6 -13.31 23.17 29.06
C LEU A 6 -12.86 21.76 28.62
N TYR A 7 -13.80 20.84 28.42
CA TYR A 7 -13.50 19.53 27.84
C TYR A 7 -13.39 19.68 26.32
N ILE A 8 -12.17 19.78 25.78
CA ILE A 8 -11.92 19.53 24.36
C ILE A 8 -11.94 18.02 24.20
N PHE A 9 -13.06 17.47 23.72
CA PHE A 9 -13.16 16.09 23.30
C PHE A 9 -12.33 15.95 22.02
N SER A 10 -11.02 15.76 22.18
CA SER A 10 -10.13 15.43 21.08
C SER A 10 -10.50 14.02 20.61
N LEU A 11 -11.33 13.94 19.57
CA LEU A 11 -11.49 12.71 18.80
C LEU A 11 -10.21 12.55 17.98
N ILE A 12 -9.15 12.02 18.62
CA ILE A 12 -7.97 11.57 17.89
C ILE A 12 -8.43 10.34 17.11
N PHE A 13 -8.88 10.56 15.88
CA PHE A 13 -9.10 9.49 14.93
C PHE A 13 -7.71 8.99 14.52
N PHE A 14 -7.15 8.10 15.33
CA PHE A 14 -5.97 7.34 14.95
C PHE A 14 -6.36 6.47 13.75
N CYS A 15 -6.10 6.97 12.54
CA CYS A 15 -6.10 6.12 11.35
C CYS A 15 -4.86 5.22 11.45
N ASN A 16 -5.05 4.05 12.06
CA ASN A 16 -4.05 2.99 12.01
C ASN A 16 -4.03 2.46 10.58
N ASN A 17 -3.17 3.05 9.73
CA ASN A 17 -2.84 2.47 8.43
C ASN A 17 -1.99 1.21 8.68
N ASN A 18 -2.65 0.12 9.03
CA ASN A 18 -2.06 -1.21 8.91
C ASN A 18 -1.98 -1.50 7.41
N TYR A 19 -0.86 -1.14 6.79
CA TYR A 19 -0.56 -1.61 5.45
C TYR A 19 -0.31 -3.11 5.55
N THR A 20 -1.36 -3.91 5.45
CA THR A 20 -1.24 -5.36 5.33
C THR A 20 -0.84 -5.66 3.90
N GLN A 21 0.43 -6.02 3.68
CA GLN A 21 0.83 -6.60 2.40
C GLN A 21 0.37 -8.06 2.38
N GLN A 22 -0.38 -8.44 1.36
CA GLN A 22 -0.82 -9.81 1.14
C GLN A 22 -0.03 -10.42 0.00
N ILE A 23 0.55 -11.60 0.24
CA ILE A 23 1.16 -12.42 -0.80
C ILE A 23 0.23 -13.60 -1.05
N SER A 24 -0.13 -13.83 -2.32
CA SER A 24 -0.94 -14.97 -2.73
C SER A 24 -0.32 -15.68 -3.95
N GLY A 25 -0.78 -16.90 -4.21
CA GLY A 25 -0.21 -17.79 -5.23
C GLY A 25 0.53 -18.98 -4.63
N THR A 26 1.02 -19.86 -5.49
CA THR A 26 1.71 -21.08 -5.09
C THR A 26 3.21 -20.84 -5.03
N LEU A 27 3.83 -21.09 -3.86
CA LEU A 27 5.29 -20.96 -3.65
C LEU A 27 6.05 -22.13 -4.30
N GLN A 28 6.06 -22.17 -5.63
CA GLN A 28 6.77 -23.15 -6.44
C GLN A 28 7.51 -22.45 -7.58
N LYS A 29 8.53 -23.13 -8.12
CA LYS A 29 9.30 -22.58 -9.25
C LYS A 29 8.38 -22.34 -10.45
N TRP A 30 8.58 -21.20 -11.11
CA TRP A 30 7.87 -20.80 -12.33
C TRP A 30 6.36 -20.57 -12.17
N GLN A 31 5.88 -20.49 -10.93
CA GLN A 31 4.51 -20.10 -10.62
C GLN A 31 4.47 -18.62 -10.28
N SER A 32 3.39 -17.96 -10.68
CA SER A 32 3.17 -16.56 -10.39
C SER A 32 2.86 -16.37 -8.90
N LEU A 33 3.39 -15.27 -8.35
CA LEU A 33 3.02 -14.75 -7.04
C LEU A 33 2.40 -13.37 -7.23
N ILE A 34 1.35 -13.09 -6.46
CA ILE A 34 0.68 -11.80 -6.44
C ILE A 34 1.02 -11.14 -5.11
N VAL A 35 1.58 -9.94 -5.17
CA VAL A 35 1.89 -9.13 -3.98
C VAL A 35 0.96 -7.92 -4.02
N THR A 36 -0.03 -7.92 -3.13
CA THR A 36 -1.01 -6.85 -3.00
C THR A 36 -0.69 -6.01 -1.76
N PHE A 37 -0.79 -4.69 -1.87
CA PHE A 37 -0.63 -3.78 -0.76
C PHE A 37 -1.57 -2.58 -0.94
N THR A 38 -1.98 -1.96 0.16
CA THR A 38 -2.80 -0.74 0.11
C THR A 38 -1.91 0.45 -0.23
N GLY A 39 -2.09 1.02 -1.43
CA GLY A 39 -1.48 2.28 -1.84
C GLY A 39 -2.34 3.51 -1.48
N PRO A 40 -1.89 4.72 -1.83
CA PRO A 40 -2.74 5.92 -1.77
C PRO A 40 -4.02 5.74 -2.61
N SER A 41 -5.13 6.32 -2.14
CA SER A 41 -6.36 6.35 -2.93
C SER A 41 -6.15 7.21 -4.17
N THR A 42 -6.51 6.67 -5.34
CA THR A 42 -6.38 7.31 -6.65
C THR A 42 -7.40 6.70 -7.60
N SER A 43 -7.80 7.45 -8.62
CA SER A 43 -8.63 6.95 -9.74
C SER A 43 -7.75 6.73 -10.97
N GLU A 44 -8.18 5.85 -11.87
CA GLU A 44 -7.58 5.66 -13.20
C GLU A 44 -7.55 6.96 -14.03
N THR A 45 -8.45 7.91 -13.71
CA THR A 45 -8.55 9.22 -14.39
C THR A 45 -7.73 10.32 -13.73
N ALA A 46 -7.03 10.03 -12.62
CA ALA A 46 -6.23 11.03 -11.94
C ALA A 46 -5.07 11.51 -12.83
N THR A 47 -4.88 12.84 -12.87
CA THR A 47 -3.84 13.48 -13.69
C THR A 47 -2.65 13.98 -12.88
N SER A 48 -2.80 14.16 -11.56
CA SER A 48 -1.73 14.64 -10.69
C SER A 48 -1.96 14.18 -9.24
N PRO A 49 -1.29 13.11 -8.77
CA PRO A 49 -0.44 12.20 -9.55
C PRO A 49 -1.26 11.29 -10.48
N ASN A 50 -0.71 10.97 -11.65
CA ASN A 50 -1.22 9.92 -12.52
C ASN A 50 -0.74 8.55 -12.02
N PRO A 51 -1.65 7.58 -11.77
CA PRO A 51 -1.27 6.33 -11.12
C PRO A 51 -0.45 5.38 -11.99
N PHE A 52 -0.50 5.55 -13.32
CA PHE A 52 0.25 4.73 -14.27
C PHE A 52 1.63 5.29 -14.57
N LEU A 53 1.81 6.62 -14.44
CA LEU A 53 3.03 7.32 -14.85
C LEU A 53 3.87 7.79 -13.67
N ASP A 54 3.23 8.23 -12.58
CA ASP A 54 3.91 8.91 -11.49
C ASP A 54 4.17 7.99 -10.28
N TYR A 55 3.43 6.89 -10.13
CA TYR A 55 3.70 5.89 -9.10
C TYR A 55 4.68 4.83 -9.59
N ARG A 56 5.65 4.53 -8.72
CA ARG A 56 6.62 3.46 -8.93
C ARG A 56 6.53 2.43 -7.82
N LEU A 57 6.38 1.17 -8.21
CA LEU A 57 6.51 0.02 -7.33
C LEU A 57 7.74 -0.81 -7.72
N ASN A 58 8.65 -1.01 -6.77
CA ASN A 58 9.75 -1.96 -6.89
C ASN A 58 9.64 -2.98 -5.75
N VAL A 59 9.65 -4.27 -6.09
CA VAL A 59 9.67 -5.37 -5.12
C VAL A 59 11.04 -6.01 -5.14
N THR A 60 11.68 -6.12 -3.97
CA THR A 60 12.97 -6.79 -3.85
C THR A 60 12.79 -8.22 -3.36
N PHE A 61 13.11 -9.20 -4.20
CA PHE A 61 13.17 -10.60 -3.82
C PHE A 61 14.57 -10.96 -3.35
N THR A 62 14.69 -11.60 -2.19
CA THR A 62 15.97 -12.04 -1.63
C THR A 62 15.96 -13.57 -1.53
N SER A 63 16.98 -14.20 -2.11
CA SER A 63 17.20 -15.65 -1.99
C SER A 63 17.89 -16.01 -0.66
N PRO A 64 17.83 -17.28 -0.22
CA PRO A 64 18.58 -17.74 0.96
C PRO A 64 20.11 -17.55 0.87
N SER A 65 20.67 -17.38 -0.33
CA SER A 65 22.08 -17.08 -0.56
C SER A 65 22.38 -15.59 -0.67
N ASP A 66 21.49 -14.73 -0.17
CA ASP A 66 21.54 -13.25 -0.23
C ASP A 66 21.52 -12.62 -1.64
N LYS A 67 21.31 -13.40 -2.70
CA LYS A 67 21.09 -12.86 -4.05
C LYS A 67 19.78 -12.08 -4.09
N LYS A 68 19.81 -10.86 -4.61
CA LYS A 68 18.66 -9.95 -4.70
C LYS A 68 18.24 -9.70 -6.14
N TYR A 69 16.93 -9.62 -6.37
CA TYR A 69 16.34 -9.21 -7.63
C TYR A 69 15.29 -8.12 -7.38
N VAL A 70 15.37 -7.03 -8.14
CA VAL A 70 14.38 -5.95 -8.11
C VAL A 70 13.44 -6.15 -9.28
N VAL A 71 12.16 -6.35 -8.97
CA VAL A 71 11.11 -6.56 -9.97
C VAL A 71 10.15 -5.36 -9.91
N PRO A 72 9.96 -4.63 -11.02
CA PRO A 72 8.98 -3.55 -11.07
C PRO A 72 7.56 -4.13 -11.06
N GLY A 73 6.65 -3.46 -10.37
CA GLY A 73 5.22 -3.74 -10.46
C GLY A 73 4.48 -2.69 -11.28
N TYR A 74 3.16 -2.76 -11.27
CA TYR A 74 2.27 -1.86 -12.00
C TYR A 74 1.06 -1.48 -11.13
N PHE A 75 0.39 -0.39 -11.50
CA PHE A 75 -0.88 -0.01 -10.88
C PHE A 75 -1.98 -0.97 -11.31
N ALA A 76 -2.61 -1.63 -10.34
CA ALA A 76 -3.78 -2.45 -10.52
C ALA A 76 -4.86 -1.87 -9.61
N GLY A 77 -5.86 -1.20 -10.19
CA GLY A 77 -6.99 -0.64 -9.45
C GLY A 77 -7.75 -1.68 -8.63
N ASP A 78 -8.77 -1.25 -7.91
CA ASP A 78 -9.57 -2.13 -7.04
C ASP A 78 -10.65 -2.93 -7.80
N GLY A 79 -10.77 -2.74 -9.11
CA GLY A 79 -11.76 -3.38 -9.97
C GLY A 79 -13.13 -2.70 -9.99
N ASN A 80 -13.30 -1.55 -9.33
CA ASN A 80 -14.58 -0.84 -9.25
C ASN A 80 -14.73 0.33 -10.22
N GLY A 81 -13.67 0.73 -10.95
CA GLY A 81 -13.70 1.81 -11.95
C GLY A 81 -13.77 3.21 -11.34
#